data_AF-A0A7W0ND76-F1
#
_entry.id   AF-A0A7W0ND76-F1
#
_cell.length_a   1.000
_cell.length_b   1.000
_cell.length_c   1.000
_cell.angle_alpha   90.00
_cell.angle_beta   90.00
_cell.angle_gamma   90.00
#
_symmetry.space_group_name_H-M   'P 1'
#
loop_
_entity.id
_entity.type
_entity.pdbx_description
1 polymer ?
#
loop_
_entity_poly.entity_id
_entity_poly.type
_entity_poly.pdbx_seq_one_letter_code
_entity_poly.pdbx_strand_id
1 'polypeptide(L)' 'MTSAPTQTSSSAVLDLTGADALARDAADPLASFRDRFYLQPETIYLDGNSLGLLSRDAEAAVLAALEEW' A
#
# COMPACT_ATOMS: atom_id res chain seq x y z
N MET A 1 -40.19 5.31 19.31
CA MET A 1 -39.69 4.25 18.40
C MET A 1 -39.52 4.89 17.04
N THR A 2 -38.36 5.51 16.80
CA THR A 2 -38.06 6.23 15.55
C THR A 2 -37.05 5.38 14.80
N SER A 3 -37.49 4.78 13.69
CA SER A 3 -36.66 3.92 12.84
C SER A 3 -35.58 4.75 12.15
N ALA A 4 -34.32 4.33 12.28
CA ALA A 4 -33.19 4.91 11.57
C ALA A 4 -33.27 4.58 10.07
N PRO A 5 -32.87 5.49 9.16
CA PRO A 5 -32.87 5.23 7.74
C PRO A 5 -31.79 4.18 7.41
N THR A 6 -32.20 3.09 6.77
CA THR A 6 -31.30 2.09 6.19
C THR A 6 -30.45 2.78 5.12
N GLN A 7 -29.14 2.89 5.35
CA GLN A 7 -28.18 3.29 4.32
C GLN A 7 -28.08 2.14 3.30
N THR A 8 -28.73 2.32 2.15
CA THR A 8 -28.49 1.50 0.97
C THR A 8 -27.11 1.85 0.43
N SER A 9 -26.09 1.06 0.78
CA SER A 9 -24.78 1.16 0.15
C SER A 9 -24.92 0.85 -1.34
N SER A 10 -24.74 1.86 -2.17
CA SER A 10 -24.63 1.74 -3.63
C SER A 10 -23.43 0.85 -3.96
N SER A 11 -23.68 -0.32 -4.55
CA SER A 11 -22.62 -1.14 -5.14
C SER A 11 -22.08 -0.40 -6.36
N ALA A 12 -20.93 0.26 -6.21
CA ALA A 12 -20.25 0.89 -7.33
C ALA A 12 -19.80 -0.20 -8.32
N VAL A 13 -20.20 -0.07 -9.59
CA VAL A 13 -19.72 -0.95 -10.66
C VAL A 13 -18.23 -0.70 -10.83
N LEU A 14 -17.41 -1.71 -10.53
CA LEU A 14 -15.97 -1.66 -10.71
C LEU A 14 -15.62 -1.96 -12.18
N ASP A 15 -14.91 -1.04 -12.83
CA ASP A 15 -14.21 -1.33 -14.08
C ASP A 15 -13.03 -2.27 -13.78
N LEU A 16 -12.85 -3.31 -14.59
CA LEU A 16 -11.84 -4.37 -14.42
C LEU A 16 -10.72 -4.27 -15.48
N THR A 17 -10.67 -3.18 -16.24
CA THR A 17 -9.62 -2.96 -17.24
C THR A 17 -8.30 -2.54 -16.59
N GLY A 18 -7.19 -2.84 -17.27
CA GLY A 18 -5.86 -2.36 -16.82
C GLY A 18 -5.74 -0.83 -16.83
N ALA A 19 -6.51 -0.14 -17.68
CA ALA A 19 -6.54 1.32 -17.72
C ALA A 19 -7.13 1.92 -16.43
N ASP A 20 -8.18 1.30 -15.88
CA ASP A 20 -8.75 1.72 -14.60
C ASP A 20 -7.79 1.46 -13.43
N ALA A 21 -7.05 0.35 -13.44
CA ALA A 21 -5.98 0.10 -12.46
C ALA A 21 -4.90 1.20 -12.49
N LEU A 22 -4.40 1.55 -13.68
CA LEU A 22 -3.42 2.63 -13.84
C LEU A 22 -3.95 3.99 -13.39
N ALA A 23 -5.23 4.28 -13.65
CA ALA A 23 -5.86 5.52 -13.20
C ALA A 23 -5.96 5.59 -11.67
N ARG A 24 -6.24 4.45 -11.01
CA ARG A 24 -6.24 4.34 -9.55
C ARG A 24 -4.85 4.49 -8.97
N ASP A 25 -3.84 3.86 -9.57
CA ASP A 25 -2.44 4.02 -9.15
C ASP A 25 -1.99 5.49 -9.24
N ALA A 26 -2.38 6.20 -10.30
CA ALA A 26 -2.05 7.62 -10.48
C ALA A 26 -2.77 8.54 -9.48
N ALA A 27 -3.95 8.13 -9.00
CA ALA A 27 -4.73 8.89 -8.02
C ALA A 27 -4.41 8.54 -6.56
N ASP A 28 -3.56 7.53 -6.31
CA ASP A 28 -3.24 7.06 -4.96
C ASP A 28 -2.38 8.09 -4.19
N PRO A 29 -2.92 8.73 -3.12
CA PRO A 29 -2.15 9.67 -2.32
C PRO A 29 -0.98 9.00 -1.57
N LEU A 30 -0.96 7.66 -1.48
CA LEU A 30 0.09 6.89 -0.82
C LEU A 30 1.16 6.36 -1.78
N ALA A 31 1.04 6.61 -3.09
CA ALA A 31 1.95 6.06 -4.10
C ALA A 31 3.43 6.32 -3.80
N SER A 32 3.76 7.50 -3.24
CA SER A 32 5.13 7.89 -2.88
C SER A 32 5.76 7.06 -1.75
N PHE A 33 4.96 6.40 -0.90
CA PHE A 33 5.49 5.53 0.14
C PHE A 33 6.17 4.29 -0.44
N ARG A 34 5.81 3.88 -1.67
CA ARG A 34 6.43 2.76 -2.37
C ARG A 34 7.95 2.93 -2.50
N ASP A 35 8.42 4.16 -2.70
CA ASP A 35 9.84 4.48 -2.90
C ASP A 35 10.71 4.26 -1.64
N ARG A 36 10.07 4.14 -0.47
CA ARG A 36 10.74 3.86 0.81
C ARG A 36 11.12 2.39 1.00
N PHE A 37 10.75 1.50 0.08
CA PHE A 37 11.02 0.06 0.17
C PHE A 37 11.95 -0.43 -0.93
N TYR A 38 12.72 -1.47 -0.62
CA TYR A 38 13.49 -2.20 -1.62
C TYR A 38 12.59 -3.19 -2.35
N LEU A 39 12.32 -2.91 -3.63
CA LEU A 39 11.49 -3.75 -4.47
C LEU A 39 12.32 -4.80 -5.22
N GLN A 40 11.78 -6.00 -5.34
CA GLN A 40 12.37 -7.03 -6.18
C GLN A 40 11.95 -6.81 -7.65
N PRO A 41 12.90 -6.73 -8.59
CA PRO A 41 12.58 -6.56 -10.00
C PRO A 41 11.74 -7.73 -10.51
N GLU A 42 10.77 -7.43 -11.38
CA GLU A 42 9.86 -8.40 -12.02
C GLU A 42 8.99 -9.24 -11.07
N THR A 43 8.87 -8.85 -9.79
CA THR A 43 8.09 -9.57 -8.78
C THR A 43 6.87 -8.77 -8.33
N ILE A 44 5.70 -9.43 -8.29
CA ILE A 44 4.51 -8.94 -7.59
C ILE A 44 4.51 -9.57 -6.19
N TYR A 45 4.90 -8.79 -5.18
CA TYR A 45 5.04 -9.27 -3.81
C TYR A 45 3.73 -9.10 -3.02
N LEU A 46 3.08 -10.22 -2.68
CA LEU A 46 1.77 -10.24 -2.00
C LEU A 46 1.80 -10.91 -0.61
N ASP A 47 2.98 -11.20 -0.06
CA ASP A 47 3.16 -11.87 1.24
C ASP A 47 3.71 -10.93 2.35
N GLY A 48 3.44 -9.63 2.21
CA GLY A 48 3.89 -8.60 3.16
C GLY A 48 3.32 -8.74 4.57
N ASN A 49 2.28 -9.56 4.75
CA ASN A 49 1.72 -9.92 6.06
C ASN A 49 2.59 -10.93 6.83
N SER A 50 3.40 -11.74 6.14
CA SER A 50 4.33 -12.67 6.78
C SER A 50 5.70 -12.02 6.93
N LEU A 51 6.25 -11.50 5.83
CA LEU A 51 7.54 -10.85 5.80
C LEU A 51 7.43 -9.50 5.07
N GLY A 52 7.50 -8.40 5.81
CA GLY A 52 7.55 -7.08 5.19
C GLY A 52 8.80 -6.91 4.32
N LEU A 53 8.66 -6.22 3.19
CA LEU A 53 9.83 -5.75 2.43
C LEU A 53 10.69 -4.86 3.31
N LEU A 54 12.01 -4.93 3.14
CA LEU A 54 12.94 -4.05 3.83
C LEU A 54 12.65 -2.60 3.45
N SER A 55 12.40 -1.75 4.45
CA SER A 55 12.35 -0.30 4.25
C SER A 55 13.73 0.31 4.40
N ARG A 56 13.98 1.39 3.64
CA ARG A 56 15.21 2.20 3.74
C ARG A 56 15.40 2.77 5.15
N ASP A 57 14.31 3.12 5.81
CA ASP A 57 14.36 3.68 7.16
C ASP A 57 14.75 2.63 8.21
N ALA A 58 14.30 1.38 8.05
CA ALA A 58 14.69 0.29 8.94
C ALA A 58 16.17 -0.05 8.79
N GLU A 59 16.68 -0.08 7.56
CA GLU A 59 18.12 -0.23 7.28
C GLU A 59 18.92 0.90 7.94
N ALA A 60 18.56 2.16 7.72
CA ALA A 60 19.24 3.31 8.31
C ALA A 60 19.23 3.27 9.85
N ALA A 61 18.11 2.91 10.47
CA ALA A 61 17.99 2.81 11.91
C ALA A 61 18.92 1.73 12.50
N VAL A 62 19.01 0.57 11.84
CA VAL A 62 19.92 -0.51 12.27
C VAL A 62 21.38 -0.08 12.15
N LEU A 63 21.76 0.56 11.03
CA LEU A 63 23.13 1.05 10.84
C LEU A 63 23.53 2.10 11.88
N ALA A 64 22.64 3.07 12.17
CA ALA A 64 22.88 4.08 13.20
C ALA A 64 23.11 3.43 14.58
N ALA A 65 22.29 2.43 14.94
CA ALA A 65 22.46 1.73 16.21
C ALA A 65 23.80 0.98 16.33
N LEU A 66 24.32 0.46 15.22
CA LEU A 66 25.65 -0.19 15.18
C LEU A 66 26.79 0.83 15.30
N GLU A 67 26.63 2.03 14.76
CA GLU A 67 27.63 3.11 14.86
C GLU A 67 27.75 3.69 16.28
N GLU A 68 26.68 3.60 17.07
CA GLU A 68 26.66 4.06 18.47
C GLU A 68 27.32 3.08 19.46
N TRP A 69 27.61 1.84 19.03
CA TRP A 69 28.23 0.79 19.86
C TRP A 69 29.75 0.86 19.84
#